data_AF-G2G3R2-F1
#
_entry.id   AF-G2G3R2-F1
#
_cell.length_a   1.000
_cell.length_b   1.000
_cell.length_c   1.000
_cell.angle_alpha   90.00
_cell.angle_beta   90.00
_cell.angle_gamma   90.00
#
_symmetry.space_group_name_H-M   'P 1'
#
loop_
_entity.id
_entity.type
_entity.pdbx_description
1 polymer ?
#
loop_
_entity_poly.entity_id
_entity_poly.type
_entity_poly.pdbx_seq_one_letter_code
_entity_poly.pdbx_strand_id
1 'polypeptide(L)'
;MKLRLRTHPPSMWSAYYRQLGEITRSVHTVRGRNFGPVAGPTYRTWSEAITASLDTIAVDLEAAGLDADDVRTVAAAAARHHTVLDETQPRLLTGDLWLPNTLLRNDAREPTITDVHDLDRTWWGDPASDWTIRMIKTKPDQRQEFWESYGRPDQSDAAIWRSTIYEARHLGSVRLERHRLGNRDGVQNTYASMAALSAIVA
;
A
#
# COMPACT_ATOMS: atom_id res chain seq x y z
N MET A 1 -0.49 -14.56 18.36
CA MET A 1 0.61 -15.12 17.54
C MET A 1 1.81 -14.19 17.69
N LYS A 2 2.85 -14.56 18.48
CA LYS A 2 4.04 -13.71 18.67
C LYS A 2 4.76 -13.56 17.32
N LEU A 3 5.12 -12.32 16.95
CA LEU A 3 5.85 -11.99 15.72
C LEU A 3 7.20 -12.74 15.70
N ARG A 4 7.22 -13.93 15.09
CA ARG A 4 8.34 -14.90 15.15
C ARG A 4 9.62 -14.39 14.51
N LEU A 5 9.57 -13.39 13.63
CA LEU A 5 10.79 -12.82 13.07
C LEU A 5 11.74 -12.30 14.17
N ARG A 6 11.19 -11.80 15.28
CA ARG A 6 11.98 -11.31 16.42
C ARG A 6 12.68 -12.41 17.22
N THR A 7 12.40 -13.70 16.97
CA THR A 7 13.19 -14.80 17.55
C THR A 7 14.49 -15.03 16.81
N HIS A 8 14.66 -14.46 15.62
CA HIS A 8 15.93 -14.43 14.88
C HIS A 8 16.64 -13.09 15.10
N PRO A 9 18.00 -13.08 15.13
CA PRO A 9 18.76 -11.84 15.21
C PRO A 9 18.46 -10.94 14.00
N PRO A 10 18.50 -9.60 14.15
CA PRO A 10 18.23 -8.67 13.05
C PRO A 10 19.06 -8.90 11.78
N SER A 11 20.29 -9.41 11.93
CA SER A 11 21.16 -9.78 10.81
C SER A 11 20.58 -10.85 9.88
N MET A 12 19.59 -11.63 10.34
CA MET A 12 18.91 -12.66 9.55
C MET A 12 17.59 -12.20 8.93
N TRP A 13 17.14 -10.97 9.20
CA TRP A 13 15.87 -10.47 8.67
C TRP A 13 15.91 -10.23 7.15
N SER A 14 17.10 -10.07 6.58
CA SER A 14 17.34 -9.99 5.14
C SER A 14 16.77 -11.20 4.38
N ALA A 15 16.90 -12.42 4.93
CA ALA A 15 16.34 -13.63 4.33
C ALA A 15 14.80 -13.59 4.26
N TYR A 16 14.16 -13.05 5.31
CA TYR A 16 12.71 -12.84 5.32
C TYR A 16 12.29 -11.83 4.25
N TYR A 17 12.96 -10.68 4.16
CA TYR A 17 12.61 -9.64 3.20
C TYR A 17 12.86 -10.05 1.74
N ARG A 18 13.87 -10.89 1.49
CA ARG A 18 14.07 -11.53 0.18
C ARG A 18 12.86 -12.37 -0.22
N GLN A 19 12.42 -13.29 0.64
CA GLN A 19 11.24 -14.12 0.37
C GLN A 19 9.98 -13.26 0.20
N LEU A 20 9.81 -12.22 1.01
CA LEU A 20 8.70 -11.28 0.87
C LEU A 20 8.70 -10.59 -0.49
N GLY A 21 9.87 -10.20 -1.00
CA GLY A 21 10.03 -9.61 -2.34
C GLY A 21 9.70 -10.60 -3.46
N GLU A 22 10.14 -11.85 -3.34
CA GLU A 22 9.81 -12.93 -4.29
C GLU A 22 8.30 -13.19 -4.36
N ILE A 23 7.64 -13.31 -3.20
CA ILE A 23 6.19 -13.51 -3.09
C ILE A 23 5.45 -12.32 -3.69
N THR A 24 5.80 -11.09 -3.28
CA THR A 24 5.13 -9.87 -3.76
C THR A 24 5.26 -9.75 -5.28
N ARG A 25 6.44 -10.05 -5.83
CA ARG A 25 6.66 -10.06 -7.29
C ARG A 25 5.80 -11.11 -7.97
N SER A 26 5.74 -12.33 -7.43
CA SER A 26 4.89 -13.39 -7.98
C SER A 26 3.44 -12.94 -8.08
N VAL A 27 2.88 -12.36 -7.01
CA VAL A 27 1.52 -11.81 -7.01
C VAL A 27 1.38 -10.70 -8.06
N HIS A 28 2.28 -9.73 -8.08
CA HIS A 28 2.22 -8.57 -9.00
C HIS A 28 2.41 -8.94 -10.48
N THR A 29 2.86 -10.16 -10.81
CA THR A 29 2.90 -10.64 -12.20
C THR A 29 1.54 -11.13 -12.72
N VAL A 30 0.59 -11.44 -11.84
CA VAL A 30 -0.76 -11.87 -12.21
C VAL A 30 -1.53 -10.69 -12.81
N ARG A 31 -2.05 -10.87 -14.02
CA ARG A 31 -2.73 -9.82 -14.78
C ARG A 31 -4.24 -9.85 -14.55
N GLY A 32 -4.82 -8.68 -14.26
CA GLY A 32 -6.27 -8.49 -14.18
C GLY A 32 -6.87 -8.09 -15.52
N ARG A 33 -8.20 -8.11 -15.59
CA ARG A 33 -8.96 -7.57 -16.74
C ARG A 33 -9.41 -6.12 -16.53
N ASN A 34 -9.72 -5.79 -15.28
CA ASN A 34 -10.23 -4.50 -14.83
C ASN A 34 -9.47 -4.09 -13.57
N PHE A 35 -9.58 -2.82 -13.19
CA PHE A 35 -9.11 -2.29 -11.91
C PHE A 35 -10.20 -2.40 -10.84
N GLY A 36 -9.86 -2.20 -9.57
CA GLY A 36 -10.83 -2.22 -8.47
C GLY A 36 -10.81 -3.52 -7.66
N PRO A 37 -11.57 -3.58 -6.53
CA PRO A 37 -11.54 -4.71 -5.60
C PRO A 37 -11.77 -6.03 -6.31
N VAL A 38 -11.12 -7.11 -5.87
CA VAL A 38 -11.33 -8.44 -6.49
C VAL A 38 -12.81 -8.84 -6.43
N ALA A 39 -13.50 -8.49 -5.34
CA ALA A 39 -14.93 -8.71 -5.14
C ALA A 39 -15.84 -7.69 -5.85
N GLY A 40 -15.26 -6.71 -6.56
CA GLY A 40 -15.98 -5.59 -7.14
C GLY A 40 -16.22 -4.43 -6.16
N PRO A 41 -16.63 -3.24 -6.65
CA PRO A 41 -16.89 -2.91 -8.06
C PRO A 41 -15.62 -2.90 -8.93
N THR A 42 -15.77 -2.99 -10.25
CA THR A 42 -14.64 -2.98 -11.20
C THR A 42 -14.65 -1.75 -12.09
N TYR A 43 -13.47 -1.25 -12.46
CA TYR A 43 -13.27 -0.02 -13.23
C TYR A 43 -12.43 -0.28 -14.48
N ARG A 44 -12.62 0.54 -15.53
CA ARG A 44 -11.88 0.36 -16.79
C ARG A 44 -10.51 1.01 -16.74
N THR A 45 -10.39 2.12 -16.04
CA THR A 45 -9.14 2.85 -15.88
C THR A 45 -8.66 2.83 -14.43
N TRP A 46 -7.38 3.11 -14.23
CA TRP A 46 -6.82 3.13 -12.89
C TRP A 46 -7.20 4.41 -12.14
N SER A 47 -7.27 5.54 -12.85
CA SER A 47 -7.78 6.80 -12.31
C SER A 47 -9.19 6.65 -11.74
N GLU A 48 -10.11 6.00 -12.45
CA GLU A 48 -11.48 5.72 -11.98
C GLU A 48 -11.46 4.96 -10.64
N ALA A 49 -10.66 3.90 -10.54
CA ALA A 49 -10.58 3.07 -9.33
C ALA A 49 -9.97 3.84 -8.13
N ILE A 50 -8.90 4.62 -8.38
CA ILE A 50 -8.23 5.39 -7.33
C ILE A 50 -9.09 6.54 -6.83
N THR A 51 -9.70 7.32 -7.73
CA THR A 51 -10.61 8.40 -7.35
C THR A 51 -11.79 7.85 -6.57
N ALA A 52 -12.44 6.78 -7.06
CA ALA A 52 -13.55 6.17 -6.32
C ALA A 52 -13.12 5.69 -4.93
N SER A 53 -11.92 5.12 -4.79
CA SER A 53 -11.43 4.71 -3.48
C SER A 53 -11.11 5.88 -2.55
N LEU A 54 -10.58 6.98 -3.06
CA LEU A 54 -10.35 8.20 -2.28
C LEU A 54 -11.68 8.82 -1.84
N ASP A 55 -12.70 8.82 -2.70
CA ASP A 55 -14.04 9.28 -2.38
C ASP A 55 -14.69 8.43 -1.29
N THR A 56 -14.58 7.09 -1.37
CA THR A 56 -15.05 6.21 -0.30
C THR A 56 -14.36 6.52 1.03
N ILE A 57 -13.05 6.69 1.03
CA ILE A 57 -12.29 7.06 2.25
C ILE A 57 -12.77 8.41 2.79
N ALA A 58 -12.98 9.41 1.94
CA ALA A 58 -13.46 10.72 2.38
C ALA A 58 -14.85 10.63 3.02
N VAL A 59 -15.78 9.88 2.41
CA VAL A 59 -17.11 9.63 2.97
C VAL A 59 -17.03 8.93 4.34
N ASP A 60 -16.16 7.93 4.49
CA ASP A 60 -15.98 7.21 5.76
C ASP A 60 -15.38 8.13 6.86
N LEU A 61 -14.45 9.02 6.49
CA LEU A 61 -13.88 10.01 7.41
C LEU A 61 -14.95 11.00 7.89
N GLU A 62 -15.76 11.54 6.98
CA GLU A 62 -16.85 12.46 7.30
C GLU A 62 -17.90 11.81 8.20
N ALA A 63 -18.28 10.55 7.89
CA ALA A 63 -19.20 9.78 8.70
C ALA A 63 -18.66 9.53 10.12
N ALA A 64 -17.34 9.44 10.29
CA ALA A 64 -16.65 9.37 11.58
C ALA A 64 -16.45 10.73 12.26
N GLY A 65 -16.94 11.84 11.66
CA GLY A 65 -16.79 13.19 12.19
C GLY A 65 -15.37 13.77 12.04
N LEU A 66 -14.59 13.27 11.10
CA LEU A 66 -13.26 13.77 10.76
C LEU A 66 -13.32 14.66 9.51
N ASP A 67 -12.35 15.57 9.40
CA ASP A 67 -12.17 16.37 8.20
C ASP A 67 -11.54 15.52 7.07
N ALA A 68 -12.13 15.65 5.89
CA ALA A 68 -11.76 14.91 4.68
C ALA A 68 -11.45 15.83 3.48
N ASP A 69 -11.42 17.16 3.66
CA ASP A 69 -11.19 18.12 2.57
C ASP A 69 -9.85 17.89 1.87
N ASP A 70 -8.83 17.48 2.61
CA ASP A 70 -7.52 17.12 2.07
C ASP A 70 -7.57 15.86 1.19
N VAL A 71 -8.30 14.82 1.61
CA VAL A 71 -8.52 13.61 0.81
C VAL A 71 -9.33 13.94 -0.45
N ARG A 72 -10.36 14.79 -0.35
CA ARG A 72 -11.15 15.24 -1.50
C ARG A 72 -10.31 16.04 -2.50
N THR A 73 -9.39 16.86 -1.99
CA THR A 73 -8.43 17.61 -2.82
C THR A 73 -7.55 16.65 -3.62
N VAL A 74 -7.04 15.59 -2.99
CA VAL A 74 -6.26 14.55 -3.66
C VAL A 74 -7.11 13.79 -4.69
N ALA A 75 -8.37 13.46 -4.37
CA ALA A 75 -9.29 12.81 -5.31
C ALA A 75 -9.51 13.65 -6.58
N ALA A 76 -9.70 14.97 -6.41
CA ALA A 76 -9.84 15.92 -7.51
C ALA A 76 -8.55 16.01 -8.35
N ALA A 77 -7.38 16.01 -7.71
CA ALA A 77 -6.09 15.98 -8.41
C ALA A 77 -5.90 14.69 -9.22
N ALA A 78 -6.27 13.53 -8.67
CA ALA A 78 -6.23 12.24 -9.36
C ALA A 78 -7.13 12.23 -10.59
N ALA A 79 -8.35 12.78 -10.48
CA ALA A 79 -9.28 12.89 -11.61
C ALA A 79 -8.78 13.87 -12.69
N ARG A 80 -8.21 15.01 -12.30
CA ARG A 80 -7.68 16.02 -13.23
C ARG A 80 -6.48 15.50 -14.02
N HIS A 81 -5.59 14.76 -13.37
CA HIS A 81 -4.35 14.23 -13.94
C HIS A 81 -4.45 12.74 -14.29
N HIS A 82 -5.64 12.30 -14.68
CA HIS A 82 -5.97 10.89 -14.87
C HIS A 82 -5.06 10.17 -15.88
N THR A 83 -4.57 10.87 -16.90
CA THR A 83 -3.70 10.31 -17.94
C THR A 83 -2.43 9.68 -17.36
N VAL A 84 -1.86 10.29 -16.32
CA VAL A 84 -0.66 9.78 -15.64
C VAL A 84 -0.96 8.46 -14.88
N LEU A 85 -2.17 8.31 -14.33
CA LEU A 85 -2.61 7.08 -13.65
C LEU A 85 -2.92 5.96 -14.66
N ASP A 86 -3.48 6.32 -15.82
CA ASP A 86 -4.00 5.39 -16.81
C ASP A 86 -2.91 4.74 -17.70
N GLU A 87 -1.64 5.12 -17.53
CA GLU A 87 -0.49 4.43 -18.13
C GLU A 87 -0.28 2.99 -17.60
N THR A 88 -0.93 2.66 -16.47
CA THR A 88 -0.72 1.41 -15.75
C THR A 88 -1.62 0.30 -16.28
N GLN A 89 -1.28 -0.95 -15.96
CA GLN A 89 -2.11 -2.12 -16.27
C GLN A 89 -2.55 -2.80 -14.98
N PRO A 90 -3.76 -3.39 -14.92
CA PRO A 90 -4.23 -4.05 -13.72
C PRO A 90 -3.36 -5.27 -13.41
N ARG A 91 -2.77 -5.27 -12.22
CA ARG A 91 -2.04 -6.37 -11.62
C ARG A 91 -2.66 -6.73 -10.28
N LEU A 92 -2.55 -7.99 -9.89
CA LEU A 92 -3.01 -8.42 -8.58
C LEU A 92 -2.12 -7.77 -7.53
N LEU A 93 -2.74 -7.14 -6.52
CA LEU A 93 -2.08 -6.56 -5.36
C LEU A 93 -2.44 -7.39 -4.14
N THR A 94 -1.49 -7.59 -3.23
CA THR A 94 -1.73 -8.36 -2.00
C THR A 94 -2.70 -7.63 -1.06
N GLY A 95 -2.66 -6.30 -1.04
CA GLY A 95 -3.52 -5.45 -0.21
C GLY A 95 -3.06 -5.30 1.23
N ASP A 96 -2.41 -6.31 1.81
CA ASP A 96 -1.85 -6.26 3.16
C ASP A 96 -0.77 -7.34 3.40
N LEU A 97 0.20 -7.54 2.51
CA LEU A 97 1.30 -8.48 2.78
C LEU A 97 2.43 -7.81 3.60
N TRP A 98 2.54 -8.21 4.86
CA TRP A 98 3.57 -7.77 5.82
C TRP A 98 3.74 -8.81 6.92
N LEU A 99 4.66 -8.57 7.87
CA LEU A 99 5.06 -9.56 8.86
C LEU A 99 3.91 -10.25 9.61
N PRO A 100 2.86 -9.55 10.11
CA PRO A 100 1.72 -10.19 10.75
C PRO A 100 0.99 -11.22 9.89
N ASN A 101 0.99 -11.03 8.57
CA ASN A 101 0.24 -11.83 7.60
C ASN A 101 1.10 -12.93 6.94
N THR A 102 2.26 -13.23 7.54
CA THR A 102 3.16 -14.32 7.15
C THR A 102 3.32 -15.34 8.27
N LEU A 103 3.40 -16.61 7.91
CA LEU A 103 3.81 -17.68 8.83
C LEU A 103 5.27 -18.05 8.57
N LEU A 104 6.03 -18.20 9.66
CA LEU A 104 7.42 -18.63 9.59
C LEU A 104 7.55 -20.06 10.09
N ARG A 105 8.39 -20.85 9.40
CA ARG A 105 8.77 -22.20 9.82
C ARG A 105 9.37 -22.17 11.23
N ASN A 106 8.91 -23.08 12.09
CA ASN A 106 9.48 -23.25 13.41
C ASN A 106 10.89 -23.84 13.32
N ASP A 107 11.78 -23.39 14.20
CA ASP A 107 13.13 -23.94 14.40
C ASP A 107 14.02 -23.97 13.15
N ALA A 108 13.69 -23.17 12.13
CA ALA A 108 14.53 -22.99 10.97
C ALA A 108 15.80 -22.21 11.35
N ARG A 109 16.93 -22.50 10.69
CA ARG A 109 18.19 -21.77 10.92
C ARG A 109 18.09 -20.30 10.52
N GLU A 110 17.29 -20.00 9.51
CA GLU A 110 16.97 -18.67 9.04
C GLU A 110 15.45 -18.48 8.98
N PRO A 111 14.93 -17.24 9.03
CA PRO A 111 13.52 -16.98 8.82
C PRO A 111 13.05 -17.53 7.46
N THR A 112 12.15 -18.49 7.46
CA THR A 112 11.57 -19.07 6.23
C THR A 112 10.07 -18.87 6.25
N ILE A 113 9.53 -18.13 5.29
CA ILE A 113 8.09 -17.96 5.09
C ILE A 113 7.54 -19.28 4.54
N THR A 114 6.54 -19.85 5.21
CA THR A 114 5.84 -21.06 4.74
C THR A 114 4.49 -20.73 4.14
N ASP A 115 3.82 -19.68 4.64
CA ASP A 115 2.46 -19.37 4.26
C ASP A 115 2.19 -17.85 4.34
N VAL A 116 1.25 -17.40 3.52
CA VAL A 116 0.66 -16.05 3.53
C VAL A 116 -0.84 -16.19 3.78
N HIS A 117 -1.40 -15.29 4.58
CA HIS A 117 -2.83 -15.26 4.89
C HIS A 117 -3.35 -13.81 4.88
N ASP A 118 -4.66 -13.65 5.10
CA ASP A 118 -5.33 -12.35 5.17
C ASP A 118 -5.24 -11.52 3.88
N LEU A 119 -5.70 -12.13 2.79
CA LEU A 119 -5.76 -11.53 1.45
C LEU A 119 -7.16 -10.92 1.17
N ASP A 120 -7.87 -10.48 2.19
CA ASP A 120 -9.22 -9.90 2.07
C ASP A 120 -9.21 -8.50 1.43
N ARG A 121 -8.08 -7.80 1.50
CA ARG A 121 -7.81 -6.48 0.87
C ARG A 121 -7.23 -6.57 -0.54
N THR A 122 -7.20 -7.76 -1.13
CA THR A 122 -6.63 -7.97 -2.47
C THR A 122 -7.30 -7.06 -3.51
N TRP A 123 -6.48 -6.47 -4.37
CA TRP A 123 -6.92 -5.46 -5.33
C TRP A 123 -6.39 -5.72 -6.75
N TRP A 124 -7.06 -5.20 -7.78
CA TRP A 124 -6.48 -5.07 -9.12
C TRP A 124 -6.05 -3.62 -9.35
N GLY A 125 -4.74 -3.38 -9.48
CA GLY A 125 -4.18 -2.02 -9.48
C GLY A 125 -2.77 -1.93 -10.03
N ASP A 126 -2.19 -0.73 -9.94
CA ASP A 126 -0.76 -0.50 -10.13
C ASP A 126 0.03 -1.17 -8.98
N PRO A 127 0.99 -2.08 -9.26
CA PRO A 127 1.90 -2.65 -8.26
C PRO A 127 2.48 -1.65 -7.27
N ALA A 128 2.79 -0.42 -7.70
CA ALA A 128 3.36 0.61 -6.83
C ALA A 128 2.38 1.12 -5.76
N SER A 129 1.09 0.88 -5.92
CA SER A 129 0.05 1.26 -4.96
C SER A 129 -0.17 0.25 -3.84
N ASP A 130 0.43 -0.95 -3.91
CA ASP A 130 0.21 -1.99 -2.90
C ASP A 130 0.70 -1.54 -1.51
N TRP A 131 -0.04 -1.92 -0.47
CA TRP A 131 0.31 -1.62 0.92
C TRP A 131 1.69 -2.17 1.29
N THR A 132 2.04 -3.36 0.77
CA THR A 132 3.36 -3.95 0.95
C THR A 132 4.47 -3.02 0.47
N ILE A 133 4.29 -2.40 -0.70
CA ILE A 133 5.28 -1.45 -1.25
C ILE A 133 5.42 -0.23 -0.36
N ARG A 134 4.30 0.34 0.10
CA ARG A 134 4.32 1.43 1.09
C ARG A 134 5.09 1.01 2.33
N MET A 135 4.71 -0.13 2.91
CA MET A 135 5.31 -0.61 4.13
C MET A 135 6.81 -0.74 3.95
N ILE A 136 7.30 -1.41 2.90
CA ILE A 136 8.73 -1.55 2.61
C ILE A 136 9.44 -0.19 2.56
N LYS A 137 8.90 0.78 1.82
CA LYS A 137 9.49 2.13 1.66
C LYS A 137 9.69 2.88 2.98
N THR A 138 8.82 2.69 3.98
CA THR A 138 8.93 3.42 5.27
C THR A 138 10.13 3.05 6.15
N LYS A 139 10.85 1.94 5.86
CA LYS A 139 12.06 1.53 6.61
C LYS A 139 13.14 1.02 5.66
N PRO A 140 13.88 1.92 5.00
CA PRO A 140 14.81 1.56 3.92
C PRO A 140 16.05 0.80 4.42
N ASP A 141 16.44 0.98 5.67
CA ASP A 141 17.68 0.48 6.27
C ASP A 141 17.74 -1.04 6.47
N GLN A 142 16.61 -1.75 6.36
CA GLN A 142 16.52 -3.20 6.64
C GLN A 142 15.91 -4.01 5.52
N ARG A 143 15.69 -3.42 4.33
CA ARG A 143 14.79 -3.98 3.31
C ARG A 143 15.35 -3.92 1.90
N GLN A 144 16.67 -3.81 1.78
CA GLN A 144 17.32 -3.82 0.46
C GLN A 144 17.07 -5.15 -0.27
N GLU A 145 17.10 -6.27 0.44
CA GLU A 145 16.94 -7.61 -0.12
C GLU A 145 15.52 -7.87 -0.67
N PHE A 146 14.53 -7.12 -0.17
CA PHE A 146 13.21 -7.07 -0.80
C PHE A 146 13.33 -6.56 -2.23
N TRP A 147 14.01 -5.43 -2.44
CA TRP A 147 14.15 -4.83 -3.77
C TRP A 147 15.04 -5.63 -4.71
N GLU A 148 16.04 -6.34 -4.20
CA GLU A 148 16.89 -7.24 -4.99
C GLU A 148 16.09 -8.39 -5.61
N SER A 149 15.10 -8.92 -4.89
CA SER A 149 14.26 -10.02 -5.35
C SER A 149 12.98 -9.55 -6.08
N TYR A 150 12.36 -8.47 -5.60
CA TYR A 150 11.16 -7.88 -6.17
C TYR A 150 11.43 -7.18 -7.51
N GLY A 151 12.57 -6.48 -7.59
CA GLY A 151 12.95 -5.60 -8.70
C GLY A 151 12.95 -4.13 -8.30
N ARG A 152 13.61 -3.29 -9.11
CA ARG A 152 13.72 -1.86 -8.84
C ARG A 152 12.41 -1.13 -9.17
N PRO A 153 11.92 -0.26 -8.29
CA PRO A 153 10.74 0.55 -8.58
C PRO A 153 11.06 1.57 -9.69
N ASP A 154 10.06 1.87 -10.53
CA ASP A 154 10.13 2.98 -11.49
C ASP A 154 10.35 4.31 -10.73
N GLN A 155 11.24 5.13 -11.27
CA GLN A 155 11.64 6.43 -10.72
C GLN A 155 11.33 7.58 -11.69
N SER A 156 10.56 7.33 -12.75
CA SER A 156 10.06 8.39 -13.63
C SER A 156 9.23 9.40 -12.84
N ASP A 157 9.19 10.65 -13.31
CA ASP A 157 8.38 11.70 -12.69
C ASP A 157 6.91 11.29 -12.59
N ALA A 158 6.39 10.60 -13.61
CA ALA A 158 5.06 10.01 -13.61
C ALA A 158 4.85 8.98 -12.49
N ALA A 159 5.81 8.05 -12.28
CA ALA A 159 5.74 7.06 -11.21
C ALA A 159 5.87 7.67 -9.81
N ILE A 160 6.69 8.70 -9.66
CA ILE A 160 6.82 9.46 -8.42
C ILE A 160 5.49 10.16 -8.11
N TRP A 161 4.91 10.83 -9.10
CA TRP A 161 3.62 11.51 -8.95
C TRP A 161 2.50 10.53 -8.58
N ARG A 162 2.40 9.38 -9.27
CA ARG A 162 1.46 8.30 -8.90
C ARG A 162 1.67 7.82 -7.47
N SER A 163 2.93 7.61 -7.07
CA SER A 163 3.26 7.18 -5.69
C SER A 163 2.80 8.18 -4.64
N THR A 164 2.79 9.49 -4.93
CA THR A 164 2.27 10.52 -4.03
C THR A 164 0.76 10.37 -3.82
N ILE A 165 0.00 10.12 -4.90
CA ILE A 165 -1.44 9.81 -4.81
C ILE A 165 -1.68 8.54 -3.98
N TYR A 166 -0.87 7.51 -4.17
CA TYR A 166 -1.02 6.25 -3.42
C TYR A 166 -0.73 6.42 -1.93
N GLU A 167 0.32 7.18 -1.57
CA GLU A 167 0.59 7.47 -0.16
C GLU A 167 -0.54 8.27 0.48
N ALA A 168 -1.12 9.24 -0.23
CA ALA A 168 -2.26 9.99 0.24
C ALA A 168 -3.47 9.08 0.51
N ARG A 169 -3.79 8.17 -0.43
CA ARG A 169 -4.84 7.16 -0.24
C ARG A 169 -4.59 6.29 1.01
N HIS A 170 -3.36 5.83 1.19
CA HIS A 170 -2.98 5.03 2.35
C HIS A 170 -3.09 5.82 3.66
N LEU A 171 -2.68 7.08 3.67
CA LEU A 171 -2.82 7.96 4.84
C LEU A 171 -4.28 8.20 5.22
N GLY A 172 -5.17 8.39 4.24
CA GLY A 172 -6.60 8.50 4.51
C GLY A 172 -7.17 7.24 5.18
N SER A 173 -6.80 6.06 4.68
CA SER A 173 -7.18 4.78 5.29
C SER A 173 -6.60 4.60 6.71
N VAL A 174 -5.32 4.98 6.90
CA VAL A 174 -4.64 4.94 8.20
C VAL A 174 -5.28 5.91 9.19
N ARG A 175 -5.75 7.08 8.74
CA ARG A 175 -6.45 8.05 9.58
C ARG A 175 -7.70 7.43 10.20
N LEU A 176 -8.52 6.77 9.38
CA LEU A 176 -9.72 6.07 9.84
C LEU A 176 -9.39 4.98 10.87
N GLU A 177 -8.37 4.16 10.59
CA GLU A 177 -7.97 3.10 11.52
C GLU A 177 -7.43 3.65 12.86
N ARG A 178 -6.63 4.73 12.81
CA ARG A 178 -6.14 5.41 14.02
C ARG A 178 -7.28 5.98 14.84
N HIS A 179 -8.30 6.55 14.19
CA HIS A 179 -9.50 7.02 14.86
C HIS A 179 -10.26 5.88 15.54
N ARG A 180 -10.47 4.76 14.85
CA ARG A 180 -11.11 3.55 15.40
C ARG A 180 -10.40 3.02 16.64
N LEU A 181 -9.07 3.14 16.68
CA LEU A 181 -8.23 2.72 17.82
C LEU A 181 -8.10 3.79 18.92
N GLY A 182 -8.77 4.94 18.80
CA GLY A 182 -8.68 6.04 19.76
C GLY A 182 -7.34 6.79 19.76
N ASN A 183 -6.50 6.59 18.74
CA ASN A 183 -5.17 7.19 18.63
C ASN A 183 -5.25 8.62 18.08
N ARG A 184 -5.58 9.58 18.95
CA ARG A 184 -5.77 11.00 18.59
C ARG A 184 -4.51 11.64 17.99
N ASP A 185 -3.36 11.44 18.61
CA ASP A 185 -2.08 11.97 18.10
C ASP A 185 -1.75 11.39 16.73
N GLY A 186 -2.01 10.11 16.56
CA GLY A 186 -1.92 9.44 15.26
C GLY A 186 -2.81 10.12 14.21
N VAL A 187 -4.07 10.39 14.52
CA VAL A 187 -4.98 11.10 13.60
C VAL A 187 -4.39 12.46 13.23
N GLN A 188 -3.96 13.26 14.21
CA GLN A 188 -3.38 14.59 13.96
C GLN A 188 -2.15 14.54 13.06
N ASN A 189 -1.25 13.58 13.28
CA ASN A 189 -0.06 13.40 12.45
C ASN A 189 -0.40 13.09 10.99
N THR A 190 -1.55 12.47 10.69
CA THR A 190 -1.93 12.20 9.30
C THR A 190 -2.27 13.46 8.51
N TYR A 191 -2.82 14.50 9.14
CA TYR A 191 -3.13 15.77 8.46
C TYR A 191 -1.83 16.49 8.04
N ALA A 192 -0.83 16.52 8.93
CA ALA A 192 0.48 17.10 8.60
C ALA A 192 1.15 16.36 7.43
N SER A 193 1.11 15.03 7.43
CA SER A 193 1.62 14.23 6.30
C SER A 193 0.83 14.46 5.01
N MET A 194 -0.50 14.53 5.08
CA MET A 194 -1.36 14.76 3.90
C MET A 194 -1.14 16.15 3.30
N ALA A 195 -0.94 17.18 4.13
CA ALA A 195 -0.65 18.53 3.66
C ALA A 195 0.63 18.60 2.81
N ALA A 196 1.68 17.87 3.21
CA ALA A 196 2.92 17.79 2.44
C ALA A 196 2.72 17.11 1.06
N LEU A 197 1.87 16.09 0.98
CA LEU A 197 1.56 15.41 -0.29
C LEU A 197 0.65 16.26 -1.18
N SER A 198 -0.32 16.96 -0.59
CA SER A 198 -1.27 17.82 -1.31
C SER A 198 -0.55 18.93 -2.07
N ALA A 199 0.53 19.48 -1.50
CA ALA A 199 1.37 20.48 -2.17
C ALA A 199 2.11 19.95 -3.42
N ILE A 200 2.31 18.64 -3.53
CA ILE A 200 2.99 18.00 -4.67
C ILE A 200 1.98 17.66 -5.80
N VAL A 201 0.72 17.38 -5.45
CA VAL A 201 -0.31 16.93 -6.41
C VAL A 201 -1.25 18.05 -6.89
N ALA A 202 -1.23 19.21 -6.21
CA ALA A 202 -1.95 20.42 -6.59
C ALA A 202 -1.46 21.01 -7.92
#